data_AF-A0A7J8NZN1-F1
#
_entry.id   AF-A0A7J8NZN1-F1
#
_cell.length_a   1.000
_cell.length_b   1.000
_cell.length_c   1.000
_cell.angle_alpha   90.00
_cell.angle_beta   90.00
_cell.angle_gamma   90.00
#
_symmetry.space_group_name_H-M   'P 1'
#
loop_
_entity.id
_entity.type
_entity.pdbx_description
1 polymer ?
#
loop_
_entity_poly.entity_id
_entity_poly.type
_entity_poly.pdbx_seq_one_letter_code
_entity_poly.pdbx_strand_id
1 'polypeptide(L)'
;MDMLAFSGCTQGCNSEEVEELTRMRYAYPWWKEKIINSDLKRKDGFCPLTPEETALILRALDIDNSYQIYIAAGEIYGGQRRMATLAAAYPKLVRKETLLEPSDLGFFQNHSSQMAALDYLVSLESDIFIPTYDGNMAKVVEGHRRFLGFKQTILLERRLLVDLIDQYNSGTLSWYEFSDAVNESHESRKGQPTQRLVIPDRPKEEDYFYANPEECLQPSYSRLDLSVGGL
;
A
#
# COMPACT_ATOMS: atom_id res chain seq x y z
N MET A 1 -16.10 3.91 -8.31
CA MET A 1 -16.40 2.59 -7.71
C MET A 1 -15.52 2.43 -6.49
N ASP A 2 -16.09 2.00 -5.36
CA ASP A 2 -15.34 1.67 -4.15
C ASP A 2 -14.32 0.55 -4.41
N MET A 3 -13.19 0.57 -3.72
CA MET A 3 -12.11 -0.38 -3.98
C MET A 3 -12.47 -1.82 -3.53
N LEU A 4 -13.27 -2.00 -2.47
CA LEU A 4 -13.77 -3.32 -2.08
C LEU A 4 -14.79 -3.84 -3.10
N ALA A 5 -15.65 -2.96 -3.64
CA ALA A 5 -16.56 -3.34 -4.72
C ALA A 5 -15.80 -3.71 -6.00
N PHE A 6 -14.71 -3.00 -6.31
CA PHE A 6 -13.83 -3.29 -7.45
C PHE A 6 -13.09 -4.62 -7.30
N SER A 7 -12.46 -4.84 -6.15
CA SER A 7 -11.65 -6.04 -5.89
C SER A 7 -12.50 -7.27 -5.58
N GLY A 8 -13.74 -7.09 -5.12
CA GLY A 8 -14.63 -8.15 -4.65
C GLY A 8 -14.25 -8.71 -3.28
N CYS A 9 -13.44 -7.97 -2.51
CA CYS A 9 -12.93 -8.39 -1.21
C CYS A 9 -13.89 -7.97 -0.09
N THR A 10 -14.21 -8.92 0.79
CA THR A 10 -15.24 -8.75 1.83
C THR A 10 -14.75 -9.10 3.24
N GLN A 11 -13.44 -9.19 3.46
CA GLN A 11 -12.89 -9.45 4.78
C GLN A 11 -13.29 -8.36 5.78
N GLY A 12 -13.88 -8.78 6.90
CA GLY A 12 -14.39 -7.89 7.95
C GLY A 12 -15.72 -7.20 7.62
N CYS A 13 -16.37 -7.54 6.49
CA CYS A 13 -17.71 -7.07 6.15
C CYS A 13 -18.80 -7.96 6.77
N ASN A 14 -19.93 -7.37 7.13
CA ASN A 14 -21.15 -8.12 7.46
C ASN A 14 -21.97 -8.47 6.19
N SER A 15 -23.04 -9.24 6.33
CA SER A 15 -23.86 -9.69 5.19
C SER A 15 -24.48 -8.54 4.38
N GLU A 16 -24.92 -7.48 5.05
CA GLU A 16 -25.52 -6.31 4.39
C GLU A 16 -24.48 -5.54 3.58
N GLU A 17 -23.28 -5.37 4.14
CA GLU A 17 -22.14 -4.74 3.49
C GLU A 17 -21.69 -5.53 2.25
N VAL A 18 -21.67 -6.86 2.35
CA VAL A 18 -21.35 -7.74 1.21
C VAL A 18 -22.37 -7.59 0.08
N GLU A 19 -23.65 -7.54 0.41
CA GLU A 19 -24.72 -7.34 -0.57
C GLU A 19 -24.61 -5.97 -1.24
N GLU A 20 -24.34 -4.93 -0.45
CA GLU A 20 -24.15 -3.57 -0.96
C GLU A 20 -22.96 -3.47 -1.91
N LEU A 21 -21.78 -3.94 -1.50
CA LEU A 21 -20.58 -3.96 -2.35
C LEU A 21 -20.81 -4.76 -3.64
N THR A 22 -21.55 -5.87 -3.54
CA THR A 22 -21.94 -6.67 -4.71
C THR A 22 -22.83 -5.86 -5.64
N ARG A 23 -23.88 -5.21 -5.13
CA ARG A 23 -24.75 -4.34 -5.93
C ARG A 23 -23.98 -3.18 -6.59
N MET A 24 -23.07 -2.53 -5.86
CA MET A 24 -22.19 -1.48 -6.41
C MET A 24 -21.36 -2.02 -7.58
N ARG A 25 -20.76 -3.20 -7.46
CA ARG A 25 -20.00 -3.84 -8.54
C ARG A 25 -20.88 -4.16 -9.75
N TYR A 26 -22.08 -4.68 -9.53
CA TYR A 26 -23.01 -5.04 -10.61
C TYR A 26 -23.55 -3.81 -11.36
N ALA A 27 -23.66 -2.65 -10.71
CA ALA A 27 -24.13 -1.40 -11.31
C ALA A 27 -23.25 -0.85 -12.46
N TYR A 28 -22.03 -1.37 -12.67
CA TYR A 28 -21.12 -0.93 -13.74
C TYR A 28 -21.05 -1.98 -14.87
N PRO A 29 -21.80 -1.84 -15.98
CA PRO A 29 -22.00 -2.91 -16.97
C PRO A 29 -20.73 -3.43 -17.63
N TRP A 30 -19.73 -2.58 -17.84
CA TRP A 30 -18.46 -2.94 -18.50
C TRP A 30 -17.47 -3.68 -17.58
N TRP A 31 -17.79 -3.86 -16.30
CA TRP A 31 -16.94 -4.60 -15.39
C TRP A 31 -17.07 -6.11 -15.63
N LYS A 32 -16.03 -6.74 -16.19
CA LYS A 32 -16.10 -8.12 -16.69
C LYS A 32 -16.26 -9.17 -15.58
N GLU A 33 -15.56 -8.99 -14.46
CA GLU A 33 -15.52 -9.98 -13.37
C GLU A 33 -16.59 -9.65 -12.31
N LYS A 34 -17.74 -10.33 -12.39
CA LYS A 34 -18.90 -10.07 -11.51
C LYS A 34 -19.06 -11.07 -10.37
N ILE A 35 -18.55 -12.29 -10.54
CA ILE A 35 -18.58 -13.32 -9.50
C ILE A 35 -17.14 -13.50 -9.05
N ILE A 36 -16.87 -13.18 -7.78
CA ILE A 36 -15.52 -13.22 -7.20
C ILE A 36 -15.62 -14.00 -5.90
N ASN A 37 -14.73 -14.97 -5.72
CA ASN A 37 -14.52 -15.61 -4.43
C ASN A 37 -13.57 -14.73 -3.62
N SER A 38 -14.13 -13.97 -2.67
CA SER A 38 -13.36 -13.05 -1.82
C SER A 38 -12.25 -13.78 -1.06
N ASP A 39 -12.54 -14.95 -0.49
CA ASP A 39 -11.59 -15.68 0.35
C ASP A 39 -10.38 -16.16 -0.44
N LEU A 40 -10.60 -16.68 -1.65
CA LEU A 40 -9.52 -17.06 -2.55
C LEU A 40 -8.70 -15.84 -2.99
N LYS A 41 -9.34 -14.72 -3.36
CA LYS A 41 -8.60 -13.50 -3.72
C LYS A 41 -7.78 -12.95 -2.55
N ARG A 42 -8.29 -13.02 -1.32
CA ARG A 42 -7.54 -12.62 -0.13
C ARG A 42 -6.34 -13.52 0.07
N LYS A 43 -6.52 -14.85 0.04
CA LYS A 43 -5.43 -15.84 0.17
C LYS A 43 -4.36 -15.67 -0.90
N ASP A 44 -4.74 -15.29 -2.11
CA ASP A 44 -3.78 -15.03 -3.19
C ASP A 44 -3.10 -13.64 -3.10
N GLY A 45 -3.41 -12.84 -2.08
CA GLY A 45 -2.82 -11.51 -1.88
C GLY A 45 -3.38 -10.41 -2.80
N PHE A 46 -4.51 -10.68 -3.46
CA PHE A 46 -5.21 -9.75 -4.37
C PHE A 46 -6.26 -8.88 -3.68
N CYS A 47 -6.38 -9.00 -2.35
CA CYS A 47 -7.17 -8.08 -1.56
C CYS A 47 -6.30 -6.99 -0.90
N PRO A 48 -6.86 -5.79 -0.73
CA PRO A 48 -6.28 -4.81 0.17
C PRO A 48 -6.25 -5.36 1.61
N LEU A 49 -5.26 -4.95 2.40
CA LEU A 49 -5.34 -5.18 3.84
C LEU A 49 -6.47 -4.35 4.44
N THR A 50 -7.19 -4.91 5.41
CA THR A 50 -8.17 -4.14 6.18
C THR A 50 -7.46 -3.16 7.13
N PRO A 51 -8.14 -2.14 7.69
CA PRO A 51 -7.54 -1.28 8.70
C PRO A 51 -7.05 -2.06 9.94
N GLU A 52 -7.76 -3.11 10.33
CA GLU A 52 -7.38 -4.01 11.42
C GLU A 52 -6.09 -4.78 11.11
N GLU A 53 -6.01 -5.39 9.92
CA GLU A 53 -4.80 -6.07 9.44
C GLU A 53 -3.64 -5.10 9.30
N THR A 54 -3.90 -3.89 8.79
CA THR A 54 -2.90 -2.83 8.64
C THR A 54 -2.32 -2.45 10.00
N ALA A 55 -3.14 -2.25 11.03
CA ALA A 55 -2.67 -1.93 12.37
C ALA A 55 -1.75 -3.04 12.93
N LEU A 56 -2.10 -4.30 12.69
CA LEU A 56 -1.34 -5.47 13.12
C LEU A 56 0.03 -5.53 12.40
N ILE A 57 0.05 -5.33 11.09
CA ILE A 57 1.28 -5.36 10.27
C ILE A 57 2.20 -4.19 10.60
N LEU A 58 1.68 -2.97 10.78
CA LEU A 58 2.50 -1.83 11.19
C LEU A 58 3.21 -2.10 12.51
N ARG A 59 2.50 -2.67 13.48
CA ARG A 59 3.09 -3.06 14.77
C ARG A 59 4.15 -4.15 14.62
N ALA A 60 3.93 -5.12 13.74
CA ALA A 60 4.89 -6.20 13.49
C ALA A 60 6.15 -5.74 12.75
N LEU A 61 6.05 -4.65 11.99
CA LEU A 61 7.18 -3.98 11.30
C LEU A 61 7.89 -2.94 12.19
N ASP A 62 7.63 -2.96 13.50
CA ASP A 62 8.20 -2.02 14.48
C ASP A 62 7.92 -0.54 14.17
N ILE A 63 6.79 -0.24 13.51
CA ILE A 63 6.31 1.14 13.37
C ILE A 63 5.73 1.58 14.70
N ASP A 64 6.37 2.58 15.31
CA ASP A 64 5.97 3.07 16.62
C ASP A 64 4.62 3.81 16.56
N ASN A 65 3.79 3.63 17.59
CA ASN A 65 2.45 4.23 17.63
C ASN A 65 2.44 5.77 17.72
N SER A 66 3.58 6.39 18.02
CA SER A 66 3.74 7.83 18.05
C SER A 66 3.89 8.46 16.66
N TYR A 67 4.08 7.65 15.62
CA TYR A 67 4.16 8.11 14.24
C TYR A 67 2.86 8.80 13.82
N GLN A 68 2.99 9.85 13.03
CA GLN A 68 1.86 10.44 12.31
C GLN A 68 1.64 9.66 11.03
N ILE A 69 0.43 9.13 10.84
CA ILE A 69 0.09 8.32 9.67
C ILE A 69 -0.87 9.11 8.79
N TYR A 70 -0.43 9.40 7.57
CA TYR A 70 -1.29 9.93 6.52
C TYR A 70 -1.96 8.80 5.75
N ILE A 71 -3.29 8.82 5.68
CA ILE A 71 -4.08 7.85 4.92
C ILE A 71 -4.32 8.39 3.51
N ALA A 72 -3.53 7.89 2.56
CA ALA A 72 -3.65 8.17 1.13
C ALA A 72 -4.75 7.33 0.48
N ALA A 73 -6.01 7.61 0.81
CA ALA A 73 -7.17 6.92 0.26
C ALA A 73 -8.37 7.85 0.06
N GLY A 74 -9.36 7.38 -0.70
CA GLY A 74 -10.71 7.94 -0.64
C GLY A 74 -11.40 7.58 0.69
N GLU A 75 -12.71 7.74 0.74
CA GLU A 75 -13.48 7.25 1.89
C GLU A 75 -13.26 5.75 2.08
N ILE A 76 -12.91 5.36 3.31
CA ILE A 76 -12.78 3.96 3.68
C ILE A 76 -14.18 3.40 3.91
N TYR A 77 -14.56 2.38 3.14
CA TYR A 77 -15.85 1.72 3.29
C TYR A 77 -16.08 1.26 4.74
N GLY A 78 -17.29 1.46 5.26
CA GLY A 78 -17.63 1.24 6.68
C GLY A 78 -17.11 2.31 7.65
N GLY A 79 -16.40 3.33 7.16
CA GLY A 79 -16.10 4.57 7.86
C GLY A 79 -15.42 4.40 9.21
N GLN A 80 -15.88 5.17 10.21
CA GLN A 80 -15.29 5.17 11.56
C GLN A 80 -15.29 3.78 12.21
N ARG A 81 -16.30 2.94 11.95
CA ARG A 81 -16.38 1.59 12.49
C ARG A 81 -15.18 0.75 12.06
N ARG A 82 -14.85 0.76 10.76
CA ARG A 82 -13.70 0.03 10.21
C ARG A 82 -12.37 0.67 10.62
N MET A 83 -12.33 1.99 10.78
CA MET A 83 -11.12 2.70 11.18
C MET A 83 -10.79 2.59 12.68
N ALA A 84 -11.73 2.13 13.52
CA ALA A 84 -11.61 2.17 14.98
C ALA A 84 -10.33 1.48 15.50
N THR A 85 -10.03 0.27 15.01
CA THR A 85 -8.84 -0.48 15.44
C THR A 85 -7.55 0.24 15.07
N LEU A 86 -7.46 0.76 13.84
CA LEU A 86 -6.28 1.48 13.37
C LEU A 86 -6.10 2.80 14.14
N ALA A 87 -7.19 3.53 14.40
CA ALA A 87 -7.15 4.77 15.17
C ALA A 87 -6.81 4.56 16.65
N ALA A 88 -7.21 3.43 17.23
CA ALA A 88 -6.83 3.07 18.60
C ALA A 88 -5.34 2.71 18.69
N ALA A 89 -4.80 2.01 17.68
CA ALA A 89 -3.38 1.64 17.63
C ALA A 89 -2.48 2.82 17.28
N TYR A 90 -2.91 3.70 16.38
CA TYR A 90 -2.17 4.88 15.90
C TYR A 90 -3.07 6.12 16.03
N PRO A 91 -2.93 6.90 17.11
CA PRO A 91 -3.85 8.00 17.38
C PRO A 91 -3.65 9.23 16.47
N LYS A 92 -2.49 9.37 15.82
CA LYS A 92 -2.15 10.52 14.96
C LYS A 92 -2.48 10.25 13.49
N LEU A 93 -3.69 9.78 13.21
CA LEU A 93 -4.15 9.59 11.83
C LEU A 93 -4.59 10.92 11.22
N VAL A 94 -4.07 11.20 10.03
CA VAL A 94 -4.44 12.35 9.22
C VAL A 94 -4.79 11.92 7.80
N ARG A 95 -5.56 12.75 7.13
CA ARG A 95 -5.96 12.64 5.72
C ARG A 95 -6.01 14.05 5.12
N LYS A 96 -6.13 14.19 3.81
CA LYS A 96 -6.26 15.50 3.14
C LYS A 96 -7.37 16.37 3.75
N GLU A 97 -8.50 15.78 4.15
CA GLU A 97 -9.62 16.48 4.81
C GLU A 97 -9.30 17.01 6.21
N THR A 98 -8.24 16.51 6.85
CA THR A 98 -7.74 17.03 8.14
C THR A 98 -6.57 18.00 7.99
N LEU A 99 -5.90 17.99 6.83
CA LEU A 99 -4.74 18.86 6.57
C LEU A 99 -5.12 20.17 5.89
N LEU A 100 -6.18 20.16 5.06
CA LEU A 100 -6.62 21.30 4.26
C LEU A 100 -8.00 21.77 4.69
N GLU A 101 -8.26 23.07 4.57
CA GLU A 101 -9.58 23.60 4.81
C GLU A 101 -10.57 23.16 3.71
N PRO A 102 -11.88 23.07 4.01
CA PRO A 102 -12.88 22.76 3.00
C PRO A 102 -12.88 23.72 1.80
N SER A 103 -12.51 24.98 2.01
CA SER A 103 -12.29 26.00 0.97
C SER A 103 -11.20 25.60 -0.02
N ASP A 104 -10.07 25.10 0.47
CA ASP A 104 -8.94 24.65 -0.34
C ASP A 104 -9.27 23.35 -1.09
N LEU A 105 -9.96 22.43 -0.42
CA LEU A 105 -10.43 21.18 -1.05
C LEU A 105 -11.51 21.44 -2.11
N GLY A 106 -12.25 22.54 -1.98
CA GLY A 106 -13.28 23.00 -2.91
C GLY A 106 -12.80 23.03 -4.36
N PHE A 107 -11.55 23.45 -4.60
CA PHE A 107 -10.97 23.54 -5.94
C PHE A 107 -10.81 22.17 -6.62
N PHE A 108 -10.70 21.09 -5.84
CA PHE A 108 -10.48 19.73 -6.34
C PHE A 108 -11.76 18.87 -6.34
N GLN A 109 -12.88 19.40 -5.84
CA GLN A 109 -14.16 18.68 -5.83
C GLN A 109 -14.55 18.27 -7.25
N ASN A 110 -15.08 17.06 -7.39
CA ASN A 110 -15.42 16.41 -8.68
C ASN A 110 -14.24 16.18 -9.64
N HIS A 111 -13.00 16.51 -9.25
CA HIS A 111 -11.79 16.25 -10.01
C HIS A 111 -10.98 15.15 -9.33
N SER A 112 -11.45 13.90 -9.45
CA SER A 112 -10.88 12.73 -8.73
C SER A 112 -9.36 12.57 -8.91
N SER A 113 -8.84 12.80 -10.13
CA SER A 113 -7.40 12.75 -10.40
C SER A 113 -6.61 13.85 -9.69
N GLN A 114 -7.17 15.06 -9.58
CA GLN A 114 -6.49 16.16 -8.87
C GLN A 114 -6.56 15.93 -7.35
N MET A 115 -7.67 15.40 -6.85
CA MET A 115 -7.79 15.00 -5.45
C MET A 115 -6.77 13.91 -5.08
N ALA A 116 -6.59 12.91 -5.96
CA ALA A 116 -5.56 11.88 -5.79
C ALA A 116 -4.13 12.42 -5.88
N ALA A 117 -3.91 13.55 -6.58
CA ALA A 117 -2.60 14.19 -6.63
C ALA A 117 -2.17 14.75 -5.27
N LEU A 118 -3.10 15.13 -4.39
CA LEU A 118 -2.78 15.52 -3.01
C LEU A 118 -2.23 14.33 -2.22
N ASP A 119 -2.90 13.19 -2.31
CA ASP A 119 -2.44 11.94 -1.70
C ASP A 119 -1.06 11.54 -2.24
N TYR A 120 -0.80 11.80 -3.52
CA TYR A 120 0.46 11.52 -4.20
C TYR A 120 1.61 12.33 -3.60
N LEU A 121 1.42 13.64 -3.47
CA LEU A 121 2.44 14.55 -2.96
C LEU A 121 2.82 14.21 -1.52
N VAL A 122 1.84 13.93 -0.65
CA VAL A 122 2.13 13.54 0.73
C VAL A 122 2.82 12.18 0.79
N SER A 123 2.39 11.21 -0.02
CA SER A 123 3.02 9.88 -0.08
C SER A 123 4.46 9.93 -0.63
N LEU A 124 4.76 10.89 -1.51
CA LEU A 124 6.11 11.10 -2.05
C LEU A 124 7.06 11.73 -1.01
N GLU A 125 6.55 12.62 -0.18
CA GLU A 125 7.33 13.35 0.83
C GLU A 125 7.34 12.70 2.22
N SER A 126 6.55 11.64 2.45
CA SER A 126 6.57 10.91 3.71
C SER A 126 7.91 10.20 3.96
N ASP A 127 8.27 10.02 5.23
CA ASP A 127 9.49 9.27 5.61
C ASP A 127 9.40 7.80 5.17
N ILE A 128 8.25 7.17 5.41
CA ILE A 128 7.96 5.78 5.05
C ILE A 128 6.68 5.74 4.21
N PHE A 129 6.69 4.97 3.13
CA PHE A 129 5.49 4.67 2.33
C PHE A 129 5.20 3.16 2.38
N ILE A 130 3.95 2.79 2.67
CA ILE A 130 3.51 1.38 2.79
C ILE A 130 2.18 1.23 2.03
N PRO A 131 2.19 0.70 0.80
CA PRO A 131 0.96 0.43 0.07
C PRO A 131 0.26 -0.83 0.60
N THR A 132 -1.02 -0.71 0.96
CA THR A 132 -1.85 -1.85 1.39
C THR A 132 -2.50 -2.60 0.22
N TYR A 133 -2.36 -2.10 -1.01
CA TYR A 133 -2.87 -2.69 -2.25
C TYR A 133 -2.04 -2.23 -3.47
N ASP A 134 -1.83 -3.12 -4.46
CA ASP A 134 -1.03 -2.82 -5.66
C ASP A 134 -1.86 -2.12 -6.74
N GLY A 135 -2.30 -0.90 -6.44
CA GLY A 135 -2.94 -0.02 -7.41
C GLY A 135 -1.93 0.76 -8.25
N ASN A 136 -2.41 1.39 -9.34
CA ASN A 136 -1.58 2.29 -10.16
C ASN A 136 -0.93 3.41 -9.34
N MET A 137 -1.64 3.94 -8.34
CA MET A 137 -1.12 4.94 -7.43
C MET A 137 0.12 4.45 -6.66
N ALA A 138 0.04 3.25 -6.09
CA ALA A 138 1.16 2.64 -5.36
C ALA A 138 2.39 2.51 -6.26
N LYS A 139 2.21 1.99 -7.47
CA LYS A 139 3.31 1.79 -8.45
C LYS A 139 4.00 3.10 -8.83
N VAL A 140 3.24 4.17 -9.06
CA VAL A 140 3.81 5.48 -9.43
C VAL A 140 4.52 6.15 -8.25
N VAL A 141 3.97 6.06 -7.03
CA VAL A 141 4.64 6.58 -5.82
C VAL A 141 5.93 5.81 -5.56
N GLU A 142 5.87 4.48 -5.56
CA GLU A 142 7.00 3.58 -5.34
C GLU A 142 8.18 3.92 -6.24
N GLY A 143 7.96 3.98 -7.56
CA GLY A 143 9.06 4.25 -8.47
C GLY A 143 9.55 5.70 -8.47
N HIS A 144 8.69 6.69 -8.17
CA HIS A 144 9.18 8.05 -7.96
C HIS A 144 10.00 8.16 -6.65
N ARG A 145 9.60 7.49 -5.59
CA ARG A 145 10.38 7.39 -4.34
C ARG A 145 11.73 6.70 -4.56
N ARG A 146 11.78 5.65 -5.38
CA ARG A 146 13.05 5.02 -5.83
C ARG A 146 13.93 6.01 -6.58
N PHE A 147 13.36 6.76 -7.53
CA PHE A 147 14.08 7.78 -8.29
C PHE A 147 14.70 8.87 -7.40
N LEU A 148 13.96 9.31 -6.37
CA LEU A 148 14.40 10.34 -5.43
C LEU A 148 15.33 9.79 -4.34
N GLY A 149 16.32 8.99 -4.73
CA GLY A 149 17.35 8.48 -3.81
C GLY A 149 16.85 7.37 -2.90
N PHE A 150 16.01 6.47 -3.40
CA PHE A 150 15.55 5.28 -2.68
C PHE A 150 14.83 5.61 -1.37
N LYS A 151 13.92 6.58 -1.38
CA LYS A 151 13.11 6.91 -0.20
C LYS A 151 12.39 5.65 0.30
N GLN A 152 12.42 5.44 1.61
CA GLN A 152 11.99 4.17 2.22
C GLN A 152 10.56 3.81 1.84
N THR A 153 10.39 2.63 1.24
CA THR A 153 9.09 2.12 0.78
C THR A 153 9.00 0.65 1.16
N ILE A 154 8.07 0.28 2.05
CA ILE A 154 7.91 -1.11 2.50
C ILE A 154 6.84 -1.79 1.65
N LEU A 155 7.28 -2.67 0.74
CA LEU A 155 6.36 -3.41 -0.13
C LEU A 155 5.89 -4.69 0.55
N LEU A 156 4.61 -4.72 0.88
CA LEU A 156 4.00 -5.82 1.61
C LEU A 156 3.85 -7.09 0.74
N GLU A 157 4.38 -8.22 1.20
CA GLU A 157 4.14 -9.54 0.59
C GLU A 157 2.78 -10.08 1.05
N ARG A 158 1.70 -9.50 0.51
CA ARG A 158 0.34 -9.67 1.04
C ARG A 158 -0.13 -11.12 1.11
N ARG A 159 0.27 -11.98 0.16
CA ARG A 159 -0.08 -13.40 0.18
C ARG A 159 0.47 -14.07 1.44
N LEU A 160 1.75 -13.85 1.74
CA LEU A 160 2.37 -14.36 2.96
C LEU A 160 1.73 -13.72 4.20
N LEU A 161 1.50 -12.41 4.19
CA LEU A 161 0.90 -11.71 5.33
C LEU A 161 -0.48 -12.25 5.68
N VAL A 162 -1.33 -12.55 4.69
CA VAL A 162 -2.64 -13.14 4.93
C VAL A 162 -2.52 -14.47 5.66
N ASP A 163 -1.61 -15.36 5.22
CA ASP A 163 -1.37 -16.64 5.88
C ASP A 163 -0.83 -16.47 7.31
N LEU A 164 0.06 -15.50 7.54
CA LEU A 164 0.61 -15.20 8.88
C LEU A 164 -0.47 -14.60 9.80
N ILE A 165 -1.30 -13.69 9.30
CA ILE A 165 -2.40 -13.07 10.04
C ILE A 165 -3.41 -14.14 10.46
N ASP A 166 -3.77 -15.05 9.55
CA ASP A 166 -4.74 -16.10 9.84
C ASP A 166 -4.21 -17.07 10.91
N GLN A 167 -2.92 -17.44 10.84
CA GLN A 167 -2.26 -18.28 11.85
C GLN A 167 -2.13 -17.59 13.21
N TYR A 168 -1.84 -16.28 13.23
CA TYR A 168 -1.83 -15.51 14.48
C TYR A 168 -3.23 -15.44 15.11
N ASN A 169 -4.24 -15.13 14.29
CA ASN A 169 -5.64 -15.03 14.75
C ASN A 169 -6.21 -16.37 15.23
N SER A 170 -5.77 -17.50 14.65
CA SER A 170 -6.16 -18.83 15.12
C SER A 170 -5.39 -19.30 16.37
N GLY A 171 -4.41 -18.51 16.83
CA GLY A 171 -3.54 -18.85 17.96
C GLY A 171 -2.46 -19.88 17.63
N THR A 172 -2.23 -20.16 16.34
CA THR A 172 -1.16 -21.06 15.88
C THR A 172 0.22 -20.42 16.05
N LEU A 173 0.31 -19.11 15.82
CA LEU A 173 1.54 -18.33 16.05
C LEU A 173 1.38 -17.43 17.28
N SER A 174 2.42 -17.37 18.10
CA SER A 174 2.56 -16.32 19.11
C SER A 174 2.85 -14.96 18.46
N TRP A 175 2.71 -13.88 19.23
CA TRP A 175 3.08 -12.54 18.75
C TRP A 175 4.55 -12.47 18.29
N TYR A 176 5.46 -13.13 19.03
CA TYR A 176 6.88 -13.14 18.70
C TYR A 176 7.12 -13.80 17.34
N GLU A 177 6.60 -15.02 17.13
CA GLU A 177 6.78 -15.75 15.87
C GLU A 177 6.12 -15.02 14.69
N PHE A 178 4.96 -14.42 14.90
CA PHE A 178 4.29 -13.60 13.88
C PHE A 178 5.12 -12.37 13.50
N SER A 179 5.57 -11.59 14.50
CA SER A 179 6.33 -10.36 14.27
C SER A 179 7.68 -10.64 13.62
N ASP A 180 8.35 -11.70 14.04
CA ASP A 180 9.63 -12.14 13.49
C ASP A 180 9.48 -12.55 12.02
N ALA A 181 8.50 -13.40 11.69
CA ALA A 181 8.22 -13.80 10.31
C ALA A 181 7.83 -12.62 9.40
N VAL A 182 7.08 -11.64 9.91
CA VAL A 182 6.76 -10.41 9.18
C VAL A 182 8.02 -9.59 8.92
N ASN A 183 8.88 -9.41 9.93
CA ASN A 183 10.13 -8.65 9.78
C ASN A 183 11.11 -9.33 8.82
N GLU A 184 11.37 -10.63 8.97
CA GLU A 184 12.26 -11.41 8.10
C GLU A 184 11.81 -11.36 6.63
N SER A 185 10.52 -11.53 6.38
CA SER A 185 9.99 -11.51 5.00
C SER A 185 10.02 -10.14 4.32
N HIS A 186 10.22 -9.06 5.07
CA HIS A 186 10.23 -7.69 4.55
C HIS A 186 11.60 -7.00 4.67
N GLU A 187 12.65 -7.68 5.13
CA GLU A 187 13.99 -7.09 5.31
C GLU A 187 14.53 -6.48 3.99
N SER A 188 14.39 -7.21 2.89
CA SER A 188 14.84 -6.77 1.54
C SER A 188 13.79 -5.94 0.78
N ARG A 189 12.63 -5.66 1.38
CA ARG A 189 11.48 -5.02 0.71
C ARG A 189 11.26 -3.57 1.13
N LYS A 190 12.32 -2.86 1.57
CA LYS A 190 12.25 -1.51 2.15
C LYS A 190 12.69 -0.37 1.21
N GLY A 191 12.60 -0.56 -0.11
CA GLY A 191 12.83 0.51 -1.11
C GLY A 191 14.23 0.54 -1.73
N GLN A 192 14.93 -0.60 -1.76
CA GLN A 192 16.26 -0.74 -2.35
C GLN A 192 16.25 -0.51 -3.88
N PRO A 193 17.41 -0.16 -4.49
CA PRO A 193 17.60 -0.27 -5.94
C PRO A 193 17.25 -1.69 -6.39
N THR A 194 16.51 -1.80 -7.49
CA THR A 194 16.18 -3.10 -8.07
C THR A 194 16.13 -2.94 -9.57
N GLN A 195 16.49 -3.97 -10.34
CA GLN A 195 16.42 -3.89 -11.80
C GLN A 195 15.01 -4.19 -12.28
N ARG A 196 14.61 -3.52 -13.35
CA ARG A 196 13.30 -3.75 -13.98
C ARG A 196 13.22 -5.19 -14.49
N LEU A 197 12.15 -5.89 -14.12
CA LEU A 197 11.93 -7.23 -14.65
C LEU A 197 11.45 -7.14 -16.10
N VAL A 198 12.36 -7.41 -17.03
CA VAL A 198 12.03 -7.52 -18.45
C VAL A 198 11.49 -8.92 -18.73
N ILE A 199 10.27 -9.03 -19.25
CA ILE A 199 9.66 -10.30 -19.66
C ILE A 199 9.49 -10.27 -21.19
N PRO A 200 10.46 -10.80 -21.97
CA PRO A 200 10.49 -10.63 -23.43
C PRO A 200 9.22 -11.07 -24.14
N ASP A 201 8.64 -12.19 -23.71
CA ASP A 201 7.44 -12.76 -24.32
C ASP A 201 6.14 -12.11 -23.83
N ARG A 202 6.22 -11.25 -22.80
CA ARG A 202 5.08 -10.59 -22.17
C ARG A 202 5.41 -9.15 -21.79
N PRO A 203 5.68 -8.25 -22.76
CA PRO A 203 6.07 -6.87 -22.50
C PRO A 203 4.97 -6.04 -21.79
N LYS A 204 3.73 -6.55 -21.73
CA LYS A 204 2.65 -5.94 -20.95
C LYS A 204 2.66 -6.30 -19.46
N GLU A 205 3.39 -7.36 -19.11
CA GLU A 205 3.59 -7.83 -17.73
C GLU A 205 4.91 -7.35 -17.15
N GLU A 206 5.76 -6.72 -17.97
CA GLU A 206 6.95 -6.00 -17.53
C GLU A 206 6.56 -4.82 -16.62
N ASP A 207 7.41 -4.54 -15.63
CA ASP A 207 7.22 -3.41 -14.75
C ASP A 207 7.21 -2.10 -15.54
N TYR A 208 6.28 -1.21 -15.17
CA TYR A 208 6.26 0.12 -15.76
C TYR A 208 7.60 0.81 -15.54
N PHE A 209 8.12 1.48 -16.57
CA PHE A 209 9.35 2.26 -16.49
C PHE A 209 9.39 3.18 -15.25
N TYR A 210 8.26 3.83 -14.93
CA TYR A 210 8.14 4.70 -13.77
C TYR A 210 8.05 3.99 -12.42
N ALA A 211 7.82 2.67 -12.38
CA ALA A 211 7.85 1.88 -11.16
C ALA A 211 9.30 1.53 -10.78
N ASN A 212 10.20 1.49 -11.76
CA ASN A 212 11.58 1.13 -11.53
C ASN A 212 12.55 1.83 -12.49
N PRO A 213 13.02 3.04 -12.16
CA PRO A 213 13.82 3.85 -13.05
C PRO A 213 15.33 3.64 -12.83
N GLU A 214 15.78 2.43 -12.44
CA GLU A 214 17.21 2.15 -12.20
C GLU A 214 18.08 2.58 -13.38
N GLU A 215 17.61 2.36 -14.62
CA GLU A 215 18.33 2.74 -15.84
C GLU A 215 18.48 4.26 -16.00
N CYS A 216 17.71 5.06 -15.26
CA CYS A 216 17.77 6.52 -15.21
C CYS A 216 18.53 7.07 -14.01
N LEU A 217 18.87 6.20 -13.04
CA LEU A 217 19.75 6.60 -11.96
C LEU A 217 21.12 6.84 -12.56
N GLN A 218 21.67 8.03 -12.34
CA GLN A 218 23.04 8.29 -12.77
C GLN A 218 23.92 7.19 -12.17
N PRO A 219 24.82 6.56 -12.95
CA PRO A 219 25.79 5.64 -12.37
C PRO A 219 26.44 6.39 -11.23
N SER A 220 26.17 5.93 -10.00
CA SER A 220 26.73 6.51 -8.78
C SER A 220 28.19 6.71 -9.09
N TYR A 221 28.69 7.96 -9.05
CA TYR A 221 30.09 8.28 -9.31
C TYR A 221 30.92 7.17 -8.70
N SER A 222 31.45 6.32 -9.57
CA SER A 222 32.30 5.21 -9.18
C SER A 222 33.32 5.87 -8.28
N ARG A 223 33.40 5.41 -7.02
CA ARG A 223 34.36 5.87 -6.00
C ARG A 223 35.49 6.61 -6.70
N LEU A 224 35.49 7.94 -6.63
CA LEU A 224 36.65 8.73 -7.01
C LEU A 224 37.81 8.04 -6.29
N ASP A 225 38.68 7.41 -7.05
CA ASP A 225 39.92 6.84 -6.57
C ASP A 225 40.58 7.96 -5.78
N LEU A 226 40.51 7.87 -4.45
CA LEU A 226 41.41 8.56 -3.54
C LEU A 226 42.78 7.89 -3.70
N SER A 227 43.36 8.04 -4.88
CA SER A 227 44.80 8.00 -5.09
C SER A 227 45.34 9.40 -4.77
N VAL A 228 45.24 9.76 -3.49
CA VAL A 228 46.05 10.83 -2.91
C VAL A 228 47.23 10.15 -2.22
N GLY A 229 48.43 10.55 -2.63
CA GLY A 229 49.69 9.82 -2.43
C GLY A 229 50.26 9.72 -1.01
N GLY A 230 51.41 9.05 -0.97
CA GLY A 230 52.33 8.87 0.16
C GLY A 230 52.80 7.41 0.21
N LEU A 231 54.05 7.03 -0.05
CA LEU A 231 55.38 7.67 0.01
C LEU A 231 56.24 7.22 -1.18
#